data_AF-M2REZ5-F1
#
_entry.id   AF-M2REZ5-F1
#
_cell.length_a   1.000
_cell.length_b   1.000
_cell.length_c   1.000
_cell.angle_alpha   90.00
_cell.angle_beta   90.00
_cell.angle_gamma   90.00
#
_symmetry.space_group_name_H-M   'P 1'
#
loop_
_entity.id
_entity.type
_entity.pdbx_description
1 polymer ?
#
loop_
_entity_poly.entity_id
_entity_poly.type
_entity_poly.pdbx_seq_one_letter_code
_entity_poly.pdbx_strand_id
1 'polypeptide(L)'
;MLLLLEAVSHQTRTGLGLRYCHRDLRRFFASFSTCASSTPVAQSRGWRASLETFALDSRYPSPCRRTAVDSRYLHISQDDTPNPTAMSNADMEAQAPCSDTTLASFLNAQRSAYLSALQSGRADEWTIATGNEAGDLDSFASAIALSYYLTRLAPNPIPTVPLALVAREDFGLRAENLHALALAGLDPAAPPLLCLDDLPTPCPTRRFALVDHNRLHPRFDSPDARVVAVVDHHEDEGLYTDSASPRTVQVPVGSCASLVTRLFEERADAHVPPRSRRSCSARS
;
A
#
# COMPACT_ATOMS: atom_id res chain seq x y z
N MET A 1 2.24 -1.02 6.62
CA MET A 1 2.93 -0.26 5.57
C MET A 1 4.42 -0.33 5.73
N LEU A 2 4.98 0.22 6.83
CA LEU A 2 6.42 0.20 7.07
C LEU A 2 7.07 -1.18 6.91
N LEU A 3 6.49 -2.23 7.50
CA LEU A 3 7.01 -3.61 7.39
C LEU A 3 7.08 -4.13 5.95
N LEU A 4 6.16 -3.68 5.08
CA LEU A 4 6.16 -4.06 3.66
C LEU A 4 7.32 -3.39 2.92
N LEU A 5 7.56 -2.10 3.17
CA LEU A 5 8.69 -1.35 2.60
C LEU A 5 10.04 -1.84 3.15
N GLU A 6 10.08 -2.26 4.42
CA GLU A 6 11.25 -2.89 5.04
C GLU A 6 11.57 -4.25 4.37
N ALA A 7 10.56 -5.04 3.99
CA ALA A 7 10.75 -6.31 3.28
C ALA A 7 11.43 -6.13 1.91
N VAL A 8 11.00 -5.14 1.12
CA VAL A 8 11.64 -4.79 -0.18
C VAL A 8 13.10 -4.36 0.03
N SER A 9 13.34 -3.54 1.05
CA SER A 9 14.68 -3.07 1.41
C SER A 9 15.62 -4.21 1.81
N HIS A 10 15.09 -5.30 2.36
CA HIS A 10 15.89 -6.48 2.69
C HIS A 10 16.27 -7.27 1.44
N GLN A 11 15.31 -7.52 0.54
CA GLN A 11 15.54 -8.26 -0.71
C GLN A 11 16.59 -7.59 -1.59
N THR A 12 16.53 -6.26 -1.72
CA THR A 12 17.52 -5.47 -2.48
C THR A 12 18.90 -5.48 -1.84
N ARG A 13 19.00 -5.49 -0.50
CA ARG A 13 20.29 -5.58 0.22
C ARG A 13 20.98 -6.93 0.05
N THR A 14 20.21 -8.02 0.11
CA THR A 14 20.74 -9.37 -0.11
C THR A 14 21.18 -9.59 -1.56
N GLY A 15 20.63 -8.83 -2.52
CA GLY A 15 21.01 -8.91 -3.94
C GLY A 15 22.11 -7.93 -4.39
N LEU A 16 22.19 -6.71 -3.82
CA LEU A 16 22.99 -5.60 -4.40
C LEU A 16 23.85 -4.82 -3.39
N GLY A 17 23.89 -5.17 -2.10
CA GLY A 17 24.82 -4.55 -1.13
C GLY A 17 24.60 -3.06 -0.82
N LEU A 18 23.45 -2.48 -1.17
CA LEU A 18 23.15 -1.05 -0.98
C LEU A 18 22.49 -0.75 0.39
N ARG A 19 23.09 0.16 1.17
CA ARG A 19 22.58 0.61 2.47
C ARG A 19 21.75 1.90 2.33
N TYR A 20 20.42 1.83 2.35
CA TYR A 20 19.56 3.01 2.51
C TYR A 20 19.09 3.23 3.96
N CYS A 21 18.97 4.50 4.37
CA CYS A 21 18.83 4.94 5.76
C CYS A 21 17.40 4.75 6.29
N HIS A 22 17.23 3.71 7.11
CA HIS A 22 15.97 3.22 7.68
C HIS A 22 15.39 4.06 8.85
N ARG A 23 16.01 5.21 9.16
CA ARG A 23 15.79 5.90 10.44
C ARG A 23 14.64 6.90 10.41
N ASP A 24 14.30 7.46 9.24
CA ASP A 24 13.32 8.55 9.14
C ASP A 24 11.90 8.05 8.86
N LEU A 25 11.73 6.95 8.11
CA LEU A 25 10.45 6.23 7.99
C LEU A 25 9.83 5.83 9.33
N ARG A 26 10.64 5.29 10.26
CA ARG A 26 10.16 4.90 11.59
C ARG A 26 9.68 6.09 12.40
N ARG A 27 10.32 7.25 12.24
CA ARG A 27 9.92 8.50 12.90
C ARG A 27 8.62 9.05 12.32
N PHE A 28 8.46 9.00 10.98
CA PHE A 28 7.22 9.37 10.33
C PHE A 28 6.05 8.53 10.84
N PHE A 29 6.12 7.20 10.73
CA PHE A 29 5.02 6.35 11.20
C PHE A 29 4.80 6.44 12.72
N ALA A 30 5.85 6.65 13.52
CA ALA A 30 5.70 6.93 14.95
C ALA A 30 4.97 8.26 15.22
N SER A 31 5.17 9.29 14.39
CA SER A 31 4.46 10.58 14.51
C SER A 31 2.96 10.49 14.21
N PHE A 32 2.50 9.48 13.47
CA PHE A 32 1.08 9.18 13.32
C PHE A 32 0.55 8.26 14.41
N SER A 33 1.42 7.46 15.03
CA SER A 33 1.06 6.51 16.09
C SER A 33 0.98 7.14 17.49
N THR A 34 1.46 8.36 17.69
CA THR A 34 1.48 9.05 19.01
C THR A 34 0.11 9.46 19.56
N CYS A 35 -0.99 9.20 18.84
CA CYS A 35 -2.35 9.31 19.40
C CYS A 35 -2.81 8.02 20.10
N ALA A 36 -2.06 6.91 19.99
CA ALA A 36 -2.36 5.65 20.65
C ALA A 36 -1.42 5.41 21.84
N SER A 37 -2.03 5.09 22.97
CA SER A 37 -1.37 4.89 24.25
C SER A 37 -0.31 3.77 24.22
N SER A 38 0.71 4.01 25.03
CA SER A 38 1.98 3.30 25.17
C SER A 38 1.88 1.80 25.50
N THR A 39 2.46 0.94 24.64
CA THR A 39 3.22 -0.26 25.04
C THR A 39 4.32 -0.57 24.01
N PRO A 40 5.57 -0.92 24.42
CA PRO A 40 6.65 -1.24 23.49
C PRO A 40 6.63 -2.72 23.11
N VAL A 41 6.36 -3.04 21.83
CA VAL A 41 6.47 -4.42 21.31
C VAL A 41 7.94 -4.75 21.01
N ALA A 42 8.46 -5.72 21.78
CA ALA A 42 9.77 -6.32 21.60
C ALA A 42 9.77 -7.34 20.43
N GLN A 43 9.82 -6.87 19.18
CA GLN A 43 9.95 -7.75 18.00
C GLN A 43 11.19 -7.47 17.13
N SER A 44 12.04 -6.52 17.52
CA SER A 44 13.17 -6.06 16.69
C SER A 44 14.46 -6.89 16.77
N ARG A 45 14.48 -8.03 17.48
CA ARG A 45 15.71 -8.86 17.65
C ARG A 45 15.67 -10.22 16.94
N GLY A 46 14.51 -10.75 16.57
CA GLY A 46 14.39 -12.03 15.84
C GLY A 46 14.57 -11.92 14.32
N TRP A 47 14.51 -10.71 13.77
CA TRP A 47 14.36 -10.46 12.33
C TRP A 47 15.56 -10.84 11.45
N ARG A 48 16.80 -10.84 11.97
CA ARG A 48 18.01 -11.14 11.16
C ARG A 48 18.17 -12.63 10.88
N ALA A 49 17.70 -13.49 11.78
CA ALA A 49 17.95 -14.93 11.72
C ALA A 49 16.98 -15.68 10.77
N SER A 50 15.76 -15.17 10.54
CA SER A 50 14.77 -15.88 9.71
C SER A 50 14.96 -15.71 8.20
N LEU A 51 15.63 -14.63 7.76
CA LEU A 51 15.82 -14.34 6.33
C LEU A 51 17.04 -15.04 5.73
N GLU A 52 18.07 -15.37 6.53
CA GLU A 52 19.22 -16.18 6.08
C GLU A 52 18.81 -17.63 5.77
N THR A 53 17.77 -18.15 6.44
CA THR A 53 17.30 -19.53 6.25
C THR A 53 16.50 -19.72 4.95
N PHE A 54 15.84 -18.67 4.43
CA PHE A 54 15.00 -18.78 3.23
C PHE A 54 15.80 -18.82 1.92
N ALA A 55 17.03 -18.31 1.92
CA ALA A 55 17.91 -18.30 0.75
C ALA A 55 18.52 -19.69 0.42
N LEU A 56 18.27 -20.73 1.22
CA LEU A 56 18.95 -22.02 1.12
C LEU A 56 18.07 -23.24 0.81
N ASP A 57 16.75 -23.12 0.68
CA ASP A 57 15.90 -24.30 0.44
C ASP A 57 15.01 -24.15 -0.82
N SER A 58 15.64 -24.32 -1.99
CA SER A 58 14.95 -24.47 -3.27
C SER A 58 14.69 -25.94 -3.56
N ARG A 59 13.69 -26.56 -2.90
CA ARG A 59 13.13 -27.86 -3.32
C ARG A 59 11.62 -27.95 -3.06
N TYR A 60 10.83 -27.66 -4.10
CA TYR A 60 9.40 -27.98 -4.17
C TYR A 60 9.17 -29.47 -4.51
N PRO A 61 8.08 -30.05 -4.00
CA PRO A 61 7.17 -30.76 -4.90
C PRO A 61 5.67 -30.46 -4.67
N SER A 62 4.90 -30.55 -5.75
CA SER A 62 3.45 -30.32 -5.89
C SER A 62 2.61 -31.64 -5.70
N PRO A 63 1.28 -31.68 -5.91
CA PRO A 63 0.29 -31.86 -4.83
C PRO A 63 -0.63 -33.10 -4.95
N CYS A 64 -1.36 -33.48 -3.90
CA CYS A 64 -2.58 -34.30 -4.07
C CYS A 64 -3.63 -34.24 -2.94
N ARG A 65 -4.87 -33.99 -3.40
CA ARG A 65 -6.19 -34.53 -3.02
C ARG A 65 -6.96 -34.04 -1.76
N ARG A 66 -8.22 -33.71 -2.10
CA ARG A 66 -9.43 -33.43 -1.31
C ARG A 66 -9.80 -34.52 -0.31
N THR A 67 -10.37 -34.13 0.82
CA THR A 67 -11.54 -34.79 1.43
C THR A 67 -12.40 -33.78 2.17
N ALA A 68 -13.72 -33.89 1.97
CA ALA A 68 -14.79 -33.16 2.65
C ALA A 68 -15.13 -33.80 4.00
N VAL A 69 -15.54 -33.01 5.00
CA VAL A 69 -16.34 -33.44 6.17
C VAL A 69 -17.15 -32.22 6.64
N ASP A 70 -18.44 -32.18 6.31
CA ASP A 70 -19.63 -32.48 7.15
C ASP A 70 -20.01 -31.38 8.16
N SER A 71 -21.23 -30.90 7.94
CA SER A 71 -22.01 -30.00 8.77
C SER A 71 -22.50 -30.69 10.03
N ARG A 72 -22.57 -29.96 11.16
CA ARG A 72 -23.69 -30.03 12.12
C ARG A 72 -23.50 -29.15 13.37
N TYR A 73 -24.60 -28.46 13.73
CA TYR A 73 -24.93 -27.76 14.99
C TYR A 73 -24.18 -26.45 15.30
N LEU A 74 -24.78 -25.35 15.79
CA LEU A 74 -25.96 -25.17 16.66
C LEU A 74 -26.67 -23.81 16.44
N HIS A 75 -27.99 -23.85 16.53
CA HIS A 75 -29.00 -22.82 16.88
C HIS A 75 -28.60 -21.35 17.07
N ILE A 76 -29.21 -20.48 16.25
CA ILE A 76 -29.41 -19.05 16.53
C ILE A 76 -30.83 -18.88 17.09
N SER A 77 -30.94 -18.38 18.32
CA SER A 77 -32.16 -17.80 18.85
C SER A 77 -32.17 -16.30 18.56
N GLN A 78 -33.26 -15.83 17.98
CA GLN A 78 -33.63 -14.42 17.88
C GLN A 78 -34.14 -13.95 19.25
N ASP A 79 -33.66 -12.82 19.72
CA ASP A 79 -34.42 -11.72 20.36
C ASP A 79 -33.46 -10.82 21.15
N ASP A 80 -33.47 -9.53 20.78
CA ASP A 80 -33.33 -8.36 21.67
C ASP A 80 -32.90 -7.13 20.84
N THR A 81 -33.91 -6.41 20.32
CA THR A 81 -33.76 -5.01 19.90
C THR A 81 -34.27 -4.09 21.00
N PRO A 82 -33.55 -3.00 21.33
CA PRO A 82 -34.18 -1.85 21.96
C PRO A 82 -34.41 -0.73 20.93
N ASN A 83 -35.64 -0.23 20.95
CA ASN A 83 -36.19 0.90 20.20
C ASN A 83 -35.42 2.23 20.45
N PRO A 84 -35.39 3.20 19.50
CA PRO A 84 -34.55 4.37 19.58
C PRO A 84 -35.24 5.50 20.36
N THR A 85 -34.51 6.13 21.29
CA THR A 85 -34.95 7.38 21.93
C THR A 85 -34.19 8.53 21.31
N ALA A 86 -34.92 9.55 20.88
CA ALA A 86 -34.42 10.75 20.22
C ALA A 86 -33.44 11.55 21.10
N MET A 87 -32.28 11.91 20.55
CA MET A 87 -31.41 12.97 21.07
C MET A 87 -30.98 13.90 19.93
N SER A 88 -30.85 15.18 20.29
CA SER A 88 -30.94 16.39 19.48
C SER A 88 -29.82 16.66 18.47
N ASN A 89 -30.16 17.41 17.42
CA ASN A 89 -29.30 17.91 16.33
C ASN A 89 -28.31 19.03 16.76
N ALA A 90 -27.46 18.80 17.76
CA ALA A 90 -26.49 19.81 18.20
C ALA A 90 -25.03 19.32 18.37
N ASP A 91 -24.74 18.04 18.10
CA ASP A 91 -23.38 17.48 18.23
C ASP A 91 -22.74 17.09 16.87
N MET A 92 -23.23 17.65 15.76
CA MET A 92 -22.81 17.28 14.39
C MET A 92 -21.45 17.89 13.95
N GLU A 93 -20.70 18.54 14.86
CA GLU A 93 -19.40 19.14 14.56
C GLU A 93 -18.43 18.94 15.74
N ALA A 94 -17.97 17.70 16.02
CA ALA A 94 -16.69 17.46 16.73
C ALA A 94 -16.26 15.98 16.91
N GLN A 95 -16.54 15.04 16.01
CA GLN A 95 -15.85 13.74 16.08
C GLN A 95 -15.51 13.18 14.69
N ALA A 96 -14.34 13.54 14.18
CA ALA A 96 -13.63 12.67 13.25
C ALA A 96 -13.16 11.42 14.04
N PRO A 97 -13.57 10.19 13.67
CA PRO A 97 -13.12 9.02 14.41
C PRO A 97 -11.66 8.75 14.08
N CYS A 98 -10.80 9.05 15.05
CA CYS A 98 -9.45 8.50 15.16
C CYS A 98 -9.55 6.98 15.30
N SER A 99 -9.72 6.28 14.19
CA SER A 99 -9.54 4.84 14.11
C SER A 99 -8.15 4.59 13.55
N ASP A 100 -7.27 4.01 14.35
CA ASP A 100 -5.99 3.48 13.88
C ASP A 100 -6.26 2.47 12.77
N THR A 101 -6.25 2.95 11.52
CA THR A 101 -6.63 2.14 10.38
C THR A 101 -5.40 1.29 10.04
N THR A 102 -5.42 0.01 10.44
CA THR A 102 -4.38 -0.94 10.03
C THR A 102 -4.23 -0.97 8.51
N LEU A 103 -3.09 -1.43 7.99
CA LEU A 103 -2.91 -1.60 6.55
C LEU A 103 -4.01 -2.50 5.96
N ALA A 104 -4.38 -3.57 6.67
CA ALA A 104 -5.47 -4.46 6.28
C ALA A 104 -6.80 -3.71 6.16
N SER A 105 -7.15 -2.89 7.15
CA SER A 105 -8.38 -2.09 7.12
C SER A 105 -8.38 -1.08 5.98
N PHE A 106 -7.24 -0.44 5.69
CA PHE A 106 -7.11 0.46 4.55
C PHE A 106 -7.33 -0.27 3.22
N LEU A 107 -6.61 -1.37 2.99
CA LEU A 107 -6.71 -2.13 1.74
C LEU A 107 -8.12 -2.69 1.53
N ASN A 108 -8.75 -3.23 2.58
CA ASN A 108 -10.13 -3.70 2.52
C ASN A 108 -11.13 -2.57 2.19
N ALA A 109 -10.95 -1.39 2.78
CA ALA A 109 -11.78 -0.23 2.51
C ALA A 109 -11.63 0.22 1.05
N GLN A 110 -10.40 0.37 0.56
CA GLN A 110 -10.15 0.78 -0.82
C GLN A 110 -10.69 -0.24 -1.83
N ARG A 111 -10.44 -1.54 -1.61
CA ARG A 111 -10.94 -2.62 -2.47
C ARG A 111 -12.46 -2.60 -2.53
N SER A 112 -13.13 -2.63 -1.37
CA SER A 112 -14.60 -2.67 -1.30
C SER A 112 -15.25 -1.43 -1.91
N ALA A 113 -14.72 -0.24 -1.61
CA ALA A 113 -15.25 1.01 -2.13
C ALA A 113 -15.05 1.14 -3.64
N TYR A 114 -13.91 0.69 -4.17
CA TYR A 114 -13.67 0.67 -5.61
C TYR A 114 -14.59 -0.33 -6.34
N LEU A 115 -14.75 -1.56 -5.82
CA LEU A 115 -15.68 -2.54 -6.40
C LEU A 115 -17.12 -2.03 -6.39
N SER A 116 -17.54 -1.34 -5.33
CA SER A 116 -18.85 -0.68 -5.27
C SER A 116 -18.98 0.46 -6.29
N ALA A 117 -17.92 1.25 -6.49
CA ALA A 117 -17.89 2.30 -7.50
C ALA A 117 -17.96 1.72 -8.93
N LEU A 118 -17.29 0.58 -9.20
CA LEU A 118 -17.43 -0.16 -10.45
C LEU A 118 -18.89 -0.54 -10.72
N GLN A 119 -19.56 -1.13 -9.74
CA GLN A 119 -20.97 -1.54 -9.86
C GLN A 119 -21.91 -0.34 -10.07
N SER A 120 -21.56 0.81 -9.51
CA SER A 120 -22.37 2.03 -9.57
C SER A 120 -22.02 2.96 -10.74
N GLY A 121 -21.09 2.57 -11.63
CA GLY A 121 -20.66 3.38 -12.77
C GLY A 121 -19.82 4.62 -12.40
N ARG A 122 -19.18 4.63 -11.22
CA ARG A 122 -18.34 5.72 -10.69
C ARG A 122 -16.85 5.37 -10.65
N ALA A 123 -16.42 4.43 -11.49
CA ALA A 123 -15.04 3.95 -11.51
C ALA A 123 -14.04 5.02 -12.02
N ASP A 124 -14.54 6.04 -12.69
CA ASP A 124 -13.82 7.23 -13.13
C ASP A 124 -13.60 8.26 -12.00
N GLU A 125 -14.21 8.09 -10.82
CA GLU A 125 -13.88 8.82 -9.58
C GLU A 125 -12.64 8.23 -8.88
N TRP A 126 -12.14 7.08 -9.35
CA TRP A 126 -11.03 6.37 -8.77
C TRP A 126 -9.76 6.43 -9.59
N THR A 127 -8.64 6.21 -8.91
CA THR A 127 -7.32 5.99 -9.48
C THR A 127 -6.87 4.57 -9.18
N ILE A 128 -6.30 3.87 -10.16
CA ILE A 128 -5.62 2.59 -9.94
C ILE A 128 -4.12 2.85 -9.81
N ALA A 129 -3.51 2.46 -8.69
CA ALA A 129 -2.05 2.38 -8.57
C ALA A 129 -1.59 0.97 -8.98
N THR A 130 -0.72 0.85 -9.98
CA THR A 130 -0.28 -0.44 -10.52
C THR A 130 1.22 -0.49 -10.69
N GLY A 131 1.80 -1.66 -10.40
CA GLY A 131 3.16 -2.04 -10.77
C GLY A 131 3.24 -2.61 -12.18
N ASN A 132 4.43 -3.08 -12.57
CA ASN A 132 4.66 -3.74 -13.85
C ASN A 132 4.11 -5.19 -13.87
N GLU A 133 4.20 -5.83 -15.03
CA GLU A 133 3.67 -7.18 -15.29
C GLU A 133 4.48 -8.28 -14.61
N ALA A 134 5.70 -8.00 -14.15
CA ALA A 134 6.47 -8.98 -13.41
C ALA A 134 5.78 -9.32 -12.09
N GLY A 135 5.11 -8.34 -11.46
CA GLY A 135 4.37 -8.54 -10.21
C GLY A 135 5.27 -8.97 -9.05
N ASP A 136 6.55 -8.60 -9.10
CA ASP A 136 7.49 -8.86 -8.01
C ASP A 136 7.19 -8.01 -6.77
N LEU A 137 7.97 -8.22 -5.71
CA LEU A 137 7.74 -7.54 -4.44
C LEU A 137 7.91 -6.02 -4.54
N ASP A 138 8.78 -5.52 -5.42
CA ASP A 138 9.03 -4.09 -5.55
C ASP A 138 7.85 -3.37 -6.20
N SER A 139 7.37 -3.89 -7.33
CA SER A 139 6.14 -3.45 -7.99
C SER A 139 4.94 -3.49 -7.02
N PHE A 140 4.78 -4.62 -6.35
CA PHE A 140 3.63 -4.87 -5.48
C PHE A 140 3.62 -3.95 -4.25
N ALA A 141 4.74 -3.86 -3.53
CA ALA A 141 4.86 -3.02 -2.34
C ALA A 141 4.76 -1.53 -2.69
N SER A 142 5.35 -1.12 -3.81
CA SER A 142 5.28 0.25 -4.30
C SER A 142 3.85 0.66 -4.62
N ALA A 143 3.04 -0.22 -5.22
CA ALA A 143 1.67 0.09 -5.61
C ALA A 143 0.79 0.33 -4.37
N ILE A 144 0.94 -0.53 -3.35
CA ILE A 144 0.28 -0.36 -2.04
C ILE A 144 0.70 0.96 -1.38
N ALA A 145 2.01 1.22 -1.32
CA ALA A 145 2.54 2.40 -0.65
C ALA A 145 2.12 3.69 -1.36
N LEU A 146 2.17 3.73 -2.69
CA LEU A 146 1.74 4.90 -3.46
C LEU A 146 0.22 5.10 -3.37
N SER A 147 -0.59 4.04 -3.42
CA SER A 147 -2.04 4.13 -3.19
C SER A 147 -2.36 4.76 -1.83
N TYR A 148 -1.67 4.34 -0.78
CA TYR A 148 -1.84 4.92 0.55
C TYR A 148 -1.43 6.39 0.59
N TYR A 149 -0.27 6.72 0.00
CA TYR A 149 0.22 8.08 -0.09
C TYR A 149 -0.77 9.00 -0.80
N LEU A 150 -1.20 8.62 -2.01
CA LEU A 150 -2.14 9.43 -2.81
C LEU A 150 -3.51 9.56 -2.14
N THR A 151 -3.96 8.54 -1.41
CA THR A 151 -5.27 8.57 -0.75
C THR A 151 -5.27 9.37 0.55
N ARG A 152 -4.16 9.40 1.31
CA ARG A 152 -4.16 9.97 2.68
C ARG A 152 -3.18 11.10 2.91
N LEU A 153 -2.08 11.14 2.18
CA LEU A 153 -0.93 11.97 2.53
C LEU A 153 -0.64 13.05 1.50
N ALA A 154 -0.89 12.80 0.22
CA ALA A 154 -0.65 13.76 -0.85
C ALA A 154 -1.31 15.12 -0.55
N PRO A 155 -0.74 16.26 -0.99
CA PRO A 155 -1.34 17.58 -0.77
C PRO A 155 -2.80 17.70 -1.25
N ASN A 156 -3.12 17.01 -2.35
CA ASN A 156 -4.46 16.86 -2.88
C ASN A 156 -4.82 15.36 -2.90
N PRO A 157 -5.37 14.82 -1.80
CA PRO A 157 -5.68 13.41 -1.72
C PRO A 157 -6.71 12.97 -2.77
N ILE A 158 -6.49 11.81 -3.39
CA ILE A 158 -7.39 11.23 -4.39
C ILE A 158 -7.67 9.76 -4.06
N PRO A 159 -8.92 9.27 -4.23
CA PRO A 159 -9.25 7.87 -4.01
C PRO A 159 -8.41 6.97 -4.92
N THR A 160 -7.53 6.17 -4.31
CA THR A 160 -6.60 5.31 -5.05
C THR A 160 -6.64 3.89 -4.54
N VAL A 161 -6.86 2.91 -5.43
CA VAL A 161 -6.84 1.49 -5.09
C VAL A 161 -5.59 0.83 -5.68
N PRO A 162 -4.85 -0.01 -4.92
CA PRO A 162 -3.71 -0.71 -5.48
C PRO A 162 -4.15 -1.95 -6.27
N LEU A 163 -3.52 -2.17 -7.41
CA LEU A 163 -3.69 -3.32 -8.29
C LEU A 163 -2.37 -4.10 -8.35
N ALA A 164 -2.44 -5.41 -8.09
CA ALA A 164 -1.43 -6.34 -8.52
C ALA A 164 -1.70 -6.73 -9.98
N LEU A 165 -0.77 -6.42 -10.88
CA LEU A 165 -0.93 -6.64 -12.33
C LEU A 165 -0.70 -8.12 -12.72
N VAL A 166 -1.33 -9.03 -11.98
CA VAL A 166 -1.29 -10.49 -12.15
C VAL A 166 -2.68 -11.06 -11.93
N ALA A 167 -2.94 -12.27 -12.45
CA ALA A 167 -4.14 -13.01 -12.07
C ALA A 167 -4.07 -13.41 -10.60
N ARG A 168 -5.22 -13.50 -9.92
CA ARG A 168 -5.27 -13.86 -8.50
C ARG A 168 -4.66 -15.22 -8.19
N GLU A 169 -4.84 -16.19 -9.08
CA GLU A 169 -4.25 -17.53 -8.95
C GLU A 169 -2.73 -17.52 -9.06
N ASP A 170 -2.16 -16.58 -9.84
CA ASP A 170 -0.72 -16.44 -10.04
C ASP A 170 -0.05 -15.67 -8.90
N PHE A 171 -0.81 -14.93 -8.11
CA PHE A 171 -0.27 -14.13 -7.00
C PHE A 171 0.54 -14.97 -6.01
N GLY A 172 0.11 -16.23 -5.78
CA GLY A 172 0.79 -17.16 -4.89
C GLY A 172 2.07 -17.80 -5.44
N LEU A 173 2.38 -17.61 -6.74
CA LEU A 173 3.59 -18.16 -7.36
C LEU A 173 4.87 -17.45 -6.87
N ARG A 174 4.71 -16.27 -6.25
CA ARG A 174 5.80 -15.47 -5.68
C ARG A 174 5.80 -15.58 -4.16
N ALA A 175 6.56 -16.54 -3.65
CA ALA A 175 6.67 -16.80 -2.21
C ALA A 175 7.13 -15.56 -1.41
N GLU A 176 7.95 -14.70 -2.03
CA GLU A 176 8.39 -13.43 -1.46
C GLU A 176 7.23 -12.47 -1.17
N ASN A 177 6.23 -12.42 -2.06
CA ASN A 177 5.04 -11.59 -1.87
C ASN A 177 4.19 -12.10 -0.71
N LEU A 178 3.99 -13.42 -0.64
CA LEU A 178 3.25 -14.08 0.44
C LEU A 178 3.92 -13.84 1.80
N HIS A 179 5.25 -13.97 1.85
CA HIS A 179 6.03 -13.73 3.06
C HIS A 179 5.92 -12.26 3.51
N ALA A 180 6.08 -11.30 2.59
CA ALA A 180 5.99 -9.89 2.90
C ALA A 180 4.59 -9.47 3.37
N LEU A 181 3.52 -10.05 2.81
CA LEU A 181 2.15 -9.87 3.28
C LEU A 181 1.97 -10.36 4.72
N ALA A 182 2.44 -11.57 5.03
CA ALA A 182 2.36 -12.13 6.38
C ALA A 182 3.06 -11.22 7.40
N LEU A 183 4.27 -10.74 7.06
CA LEU A 183 5.02 -9.78 7.87
C LEU A 183 4.27 -8.45 8.05
N ALA A 184 3.52 -8.02 7.04
CA ALA A 184 2.72 -6.80 7.09
C ALA A 184 1.37 -6.97 7.84
N GLY A 185 1.09 -8.15 8.40
CA GLY A 185 -0.16 -8.46 9.10
C GLY A 185 -1.34 -8.67 8.17
N LEU A 186 -1.09 -9.06 6.92
CA LEU A 186 -2.10 -9.40 5.92
C LEU A 186 -2.17 -10.91 5.76
N ASP A 187 -3.37 -11.44 5.53
CA ASP A 187 -3.56 -12.85 5.18
C ASP A 187 -3.01 -13.11 3.76
N PRO A 188 -1.94 -13.90 3.59
CA PRO A 188 -1.38 -14.21 2.28
C PRO A 188 -2.31 -15.08 1.41
N ALA A 189 -3.23 -15.84 2.03
CA ALA A 189 -4.17 -16.69 1.30
C ALA A 189 -5.34 -15.90 0.72
N ALA A 190 -5.68 -14.75 1.32
CA ALA A 190 -6.79 -13.90 0.89
C ALA A 190 -6.44 -12.41 1.01
N PRO A 191 -5.39 -11.92 0.31
CA PRO A 191 -4.98 -10.55 0.48
C PRO A 191 -6.04 -9.58 -0.10
N PRO A 192 -6.38 -8.50 0.62
CA PRO A 192 -7.44 -7.56 0.27
C PRO A 192 -7.02 -6.57 -0.83
N LEU A 193 -6.48 -7.11 -1.93
CA LEU A 193 -5.95 -6.37 -3.06
C LEU A 193 -6.88 -6.52 -4.25
N LEU A 194 -6.75 -5.67 -5.26
CA LEU A 194 -7.24 -6.00 -6.60
C LEU A 194 -6.16 -6.79 -7.34
N CYS A 195 -6.62 -7.79 -8.09
CA CYS A 195 -5.87 -8.50 -9.11
C CYS A 195 -6.50 -8.21 -10.47
N LEU A 196 -5.80 -8.62 -11.53
CA LEU A 196 -6.16 -8.32 -12.90
C LEU A 196 -7.54 -8.90 -13.32
N ASP A 197 -7.92 -10.02 -12.73
CA ASP A 197 -9.18 -10.74 -12.90
C ASP A 197 -10.35 -10.14 -12.10
N ASP A 198 -10.09 -9.26 -11.13
CA ASP A 198 -11.13 -8.48 -10.44
C ASP A 198 -11.69 -7.33 -11.32
N LEU A 199 -11.04 -7.02 -12.45
CA LEU A 199 -11.39 -5.88 -13.32
C LEU A 199 -12.12 -6.32 -14.60
N PRO A 200 -13.21 -5.64 -15.01
CA PRO A 200 -13.85 -5.89 -16.29
C PRO A 200 -12.92 -5.50 -17.46
N THR A 201 -13.23 -6.02 -18.65
CA THR A 201 -12.54 -5.67 -19.90
C THR A 201 -13.59 -5.19 -20.91
N PRO A 202 -13.54 -3.94 -21.40
CA PRO A 202 -12.55 -2.90 -21.05
C PRO A 202 -12.70 -2.40 -19.60
N CYS A 203 -11.59 -1.90 -19.02
CA CYS A 203 -11.61 -1.32 -17.69
C CYS A 203 -12.24 0.08 -17.74
N PRO A 204 -13.28 0.39 -16.93
CA PRO A 204 -13.95 1.70 -16.95
C PRO A 204 -13.17 2.79 -16.21
N THR A 205 -12.13 2.44 -15.43
CA THR A 205 -11.30 3.42 -14.74
C THR A 205 -10.37 4.12 -15.71
N ARG A 206 -10.26 5.44 -15.55
CA ARG A 206 -9.51 6.32 -16.44
C ARG A 206 -8.23 6.89 -15.82
N ARG A 207 -8.06 6.86 -14.49
CA ARG A 207 -6.87 7.41 -13.82
C ARG A 207 -5.94 6.32 -13.33
N PHE A 208 -4.65 6.48 -13.62
CA PHE A 208 -3.62 5.51 -13.28
C PHE A 208 -2.43 6.17 -12.59
N ALA A 209 -1.89 5.52 -11.57
CA ALA A 209 -0.63 5.85 -10.94
C ALA A 209 0.34 4.69 -11.18
N LEU A 210 1.45 4.96 -11.84
CA LEU A 210 2.42 3.94 -12.22
C LEU A 210 3.55 3.87 -11.20
N VAL A 211 3.90 2.66 -10.81
CA VAL A 211 5.10 2.38 -10.01
C VAL A 211 5.96 1.34 -10.70
N ASP A 212 7.28 1.43 -10.60
CA ASP A 212 8.19 0.39 -11.10
C ASP A 212 8.14 0.15 -12.64
N HIS A 213 7.53 1.11 -13.34
CA HIS A 213 7.51 1.29 -14.79
C HIS A 213 6.96 2.70 -15.09
N ASN A 214 7.22 3.23 -16.29
CA ASN A 214 6.81 4.59 -16.68
C ASN A 214 5.99 4.65 -17.98
N ARG A 215 5.39 3.53 -18.39
CA ARG A 215 4.48 3.40 -19.53
C ARG A 215 3.21 2.66 -19.13
N LEU A 216 2.03 3.19 -19.44
CA LEU A 216 0.76 2.54 -19.11
C LEU A 216 0.62 1.19 -19.83
N HIS A 217 0.21 0.16 -19.09
CA HIS A 217 -0.04 -1.17 -19.65
C HIS A 217 -1.13 -1.13 -20.74
N PRO A 218 -0.95 -1.80 -21.91
CA PRO A 218 -1.88 -1.72 -23.05
C PRO A 218 -3.34 -2.05 -22.75
N ARG A 219 -3.60 -2.93 -21.78
CA ARG A 219 -4.98 -3.24 -21.31
C ARG A 219 -5.76 -2.02 -20.82
N PHE A 220 -5.05 -1.03 -20.28
CA PHE A 220 -5.64 0.20 -19.74
C PHE A 220 -5.51 1.39 -20.70
N ASP A 221 -4.83 1.18 -21.82
CA ASP A 221 -4.61 2.22 -22.81
C ASP A 221 -5.93 2.51 -23.54
N SER A 222 -6.46 3.70 -23.33
CA SER A 222 -7.67 4.20 -23.97
C SER A 222 -7.55 5.71 -24.16
N PRO A 223 -8.29 6.32 -25.09
CA PRO A 223 -8.19 7.77 -25.35
C PRO A 223 -8.46 8.64 -24.12
N ASP A 224 -9.25 8.15 -23.17
CA ASP A 224 -9.58 8.85 -21.93
C ASP A 224 -8.64 8.51 -20.76
N ALA A 225 -7.69 7.57 -20.96
CA ALA A 225 -6.77 7.16 -19.92
C ALA A 225 -5.78 8.28 -19.59
N ARG A 226 -5.61 8.55 -18.31
CA ARG A 226 -4.74 9.59 -17.79
C ARG A 226 -3.84 9.03 -16.69
N VAL A 227 -2.54 9.09 -16.92
CA VAL A 227 -1.54 8.81 -15.88
C VAL A 227 -1.38 10.06 -15.00
N VAL A 228 -1.69 9.91 -13.72
CA VAL A 228 -1.73 11.00 -12.73
C VAL A 228 -0.56 11.00 -11.76
N ALA A 229 0.20 9.91 -11.69
CA ALA A 229 1.44 9.83 -10.95
C ALA A 229 2.36 8.77 -11.57
N VAL A 230 3.67 8.98 -11.48
CA VAL A 230 4.70 8.01 -11.89
C VAL A 230 5.81 8.02 -10.84
N VAL A 231 6.18 6.84 -10.35
CA VAL A 231 7.36 6.65 -9.50
C VAL A 231 8.13 5.45 -10.03
N ASP A 232 9.29 5.65 -10.61
CA ASP A 232 10.00 4.59 -11.32
C ASP A 232 11.52 4.73 -11.20
N HIS A 233 12.22 3.61 -11.29
CA HIS A 233 13.67 3.51 -11.23
C HIS A 233 14.30 2.87 -12.48
N HIS A 234 13.50 2.63 -13.52
CA HIS A 234 13.95 2.24 -14.85
C HIS A 234 14.29 3.46 -15.73
N GLU A 235 14.76 3.20 -16.95
CA GLU A 235 15.04 4.22 -17.95
C GLU A 235 13.81 5.08 -18.26
N ASP A 236 13.97 6.41 -18.25
CA ASP A 236 12.86 7.34 -18.47
C ASP A 236 12.46 7.40 -19.95
N GLU A 237 11.26 6.96 -20.29
CA GLU A 237 10.72 7.04 -21.65
C GLU A 237 10.17 8.44 -22.01
N GLY A 238 10.23 9.40 -21.09
CA GLY A 238 9.80 10.79 -21.32
C GLY A 238 8.28 10.98 -21.36
N LEU A 239 7.50 10.00 -20.89
CA LEU A 239 6.04 10.02 -20.91
C LEU A 239 5.43 10.77 -19.71
N TYR A 240 4.21 11.28 -19.88
CA TYR A 240 3.36 11.82 -18.81
C TYR A 240 3.96 13.01 -18.04
N THR A 241 4.86 13.78 -18.67
CA THR A 241 5.56 14.92 -18.06
C THR A 241 4.64 16.08 -17.67
N ASP A 242 3.48 16.17 -18.30
CA ASP A 242 2.45 17.20 -18.11
C ASP A 242 1.26 16.73 -17.27
N SER A 243 1.06 15.41 -17.13
CA SER A 243 -0.12 14.84 -16.49
C SER A 243 0.13 14.24 -15.11
N ALA A 244 1.36 13.76 -14.86
CA ALA A 244 1.73 13.04 -13.64
C ALA A 244 2.31 13.96 -12.56
N SER A 245 1.75 13.88 -11.35
CA SER A 245 2.20 14.59 -10.16
C SER A 245 1.88 13.77 -8.89
N PRO A 246 2.87 13.15 -8.23
CA PRO A 246 4.30 13.24 -8.51
C PRO A 246 4.71 12.50 -9.80
N ARG A 247 5.80 12.96 -10.43
CA ARG A 247 6.52 12.24 -11.49
C ARG A 247 7.99 12.14 -11.11
N THR A 248 8.38 11.00 -10.55
CA THR A 248 9.75 10.73 -10.10
C THR A 248 10.28 9.54 -10.86
N VAL A 249 11.13 9.78 -11.86
CA VAL A 249 11.88 8.72 -12.55
C VAL A 249 13.36 8.94 -12.25
N GLN A 250 14.01 8.00 -11.55
CA GLN A 250 15.39 8.18 -11.11
C GLN A 250 16.25 6.93 -11.28
N VAL A 251 17.34 7.08 -12.02
CA VAL A 251 18.35 6.04 -12.27
C VAL A 251 19.74 6.58 -11.87
N PRO A 252 20.59 5.79 -11.19
CA PRO A 252 20.33 4.45 -10.66
C PRO A 252 19.69 4.50 -9.26
N VAL A 253 18.64 3.70 -9.06
CA VAL A 253 18.08 3.39 -7.73
C VAL A 253 17.78 1.90 -7.68
N GLY A 254 18.07 1.24 -6.55
CA GLY A 254 17.96 -0.22 -6.45
C GLY A 254 16.55 -0.77 -6.25
N SER A 255 15.56 0.10 -6.01
CA SER A 255 14.14 -0.28 -5.92
C SER A 255 13.21 0.93 -6.01
N CYS A 256 12.07 0.74 -6.67
CA CYS A 256 10.99 1.71 -6.73
C CYS A 256 10.41 2.04 -5.34
N ALA A 257 10.28 1.06 -4.44
CA ALA A 257 9.78 1.27 -3.08
C ALA A 257 10.64 2.27 -2.28
N SER A 258 11.93 2.37 -2.62
CA SER A 258 12.82 3.39 -2.05
C SER A 258 12.46 4.80 -2.49
N LEU A 259 12.00 4.98 -3.73
CA LEU A 259 11.51 6.26 -4.24
C LEU A 259 10.17 6.63 -3.63
N VAL A 260 9.25 5.66 -3.53
CA VAL A 260 7.95 5.87 -2.87
C VAL A 260 8.16 6.26 -1.41
N THR A 261 9.10 5.62 -0.71
CA THR A 261 9.51 5.97 0.65
C THR A 261 9.90 7.45 0.79
N ARG A 262 10.65 8.00 -0.16
CA ARG A 262 11.06 9.42 -0.11
C ARG A 262 9.87 10.38 -0.19
N LEU A 263 8.80 10.03 -0.91
CA LEU A 263 7.58 10.83 -0.94
C LEU A 263 6.96 10.97 0.47
N PHE A 264 7.01 9.90 1.28
CA PHE A 264 6.56 9.95 2.68
C PHE A 264 7.45 10.86 3.52
N GLU A 265 8.77 10.79 3.33
CA GLU A 265 9.75 11.63 4.05
C GLU A 265 9.59 13.11 3.69
N GLU A 266 9.50 13.45 2.41
CA GLU A 266 9.26 14.83 1.94
C GLU A 266 7.95 15.39 2.50
N ARG A 267 6.91 14.55 2.58
CA ARG A 267 5.63 14.95 3.17
C ARG A 267 5.73 15.11 4.69
N ALA A 268 6.56 14.32 5.37
CA ALA A 268 6.85 14.47 6.78
C ALA A 268 7.48 15.84 7.07
N ASP A 269 8.52 16.17 6.31
CA ASP A 269 9.29 17.41 6.48
C ASP A 269 8.44 18.64 6.21
N ALA A 270 7.52 18.58 5.24
CA ALA A 270 6.55 19.65 4.98
C ALA A 270 5.61 19.95 6.16
N HIS A 271 5.40 19.01 7.09
CA HIS A 271 4.56 19.20 8.27
C HIS A 271 5.34 19.63 9.51
N VAL A 272 6.68 19.62 9.49
CA VAL A 272 7.50 20.13 10.60
C VAL A 272 7.69 21.63 10.41
N PRO A 273 7.15 22.50 11.29
CA PRO A 273 7.36 23.93 11.16
C PRO A 273 8.87 24.23 11.23
N PRO A 274 9.38 25.18 10.41
CA PRO A 274 10.80 25.50 10.39
C PRO A 274 11.23 25.89 11.80
N ARG A 275 12.29 25.27 12.31
CA ARG A 275 12.86 25.61 13.61
C ARG A 275 13.16 27.10 13.61
N SER A 276 12.48 27.87 14.46
CA SER A 276 12.83 29.27 14.66
C SER A 276 14.30 29.31 15.06
N ARG A 277 15.13 29.92 14.20
CA ARG A 277 16.51 30.21 14.56
C ARG A 277 16.41 31.14 15.76
N ARG A 278 16.66 30.62 16.96
CA ARG A 278 16.89 31.48 18.13
C ARG A 278 18.11 32.32 17.77
N SER A 279 17.88 33.59 17.44
CA SER A 279 18.94 34.57 17.45
C SER A 279 19.45 34.61 18.90
N CYS A 280 20.64 34.05 19.13
CA CYS A 280 21.40 34.45 20.30
C CYS A 280 21.75 35.92 20.09
N SER A 281 20.99 36.83 20.71
CA SER A 281 21.48 38.18 20.92
C SER A 281 22.69 38.06 21.85
N ALA A 282 23.88 38.31 21.29
CA ALA A 282 25.07 38.53 22.08
C ALA A 282 24.77 39.73 22.98
N ARG A 283 24.72 39.52 24.30
CA ARG A 283 24.77 40.62 25.26
C ARG A 283 26.21 41.10 25.33
N SER A 284 26.41 42.33 24.84
CA SER A 284 27.56 43.20 25.12
C SER A 284 27.58 43.63 26.57
#